data_AF-A0A9R0SZ79-F1
#
_entry.id   AF-A0A9R0SZ79-F1
#
_cell.length_a   1.000
_cell.length_b   1.000
_cell.length_c   1.000
_cell.angle_alpha   90.00
_cell.angle_beta   90.00
_cell.angle_gamma   90.00
#
_symmetry.space_group_name_H-M   'P 1'
#
loop_
_entity.id
_entity.type
_entity.pdbx_description
1 polymer ?
#
loop_
_entity_poly.entity_id
_entity_poly.type
_entity_poly.pdbx_seq_one_letter_code
_entity_poly.pdbx_strand_id
1 'polypeptide(L)'
;MISICGDDALRELSSPGKSGSFFYLTNDDKYMIKTMKKSEVKVLLRMLPAYYKHVRNFEHTLVTKFFGLHCVKITGAIQKKVRFVIMGNLFCSHYGIHRRFDLKGSSQGRMTDKPLDQIDEHTTLKDLDLNFIFRLGGSWFQEFCRQVDKDCELLEQERIMDYSLLVGIHFKDRCKDMIPLNGNADNGGAEDSEQNKKAKLGIAMQSRVENVVRNPESESPLIGDPTGEFREVVLFFGIIDILQDYDISKKLEHAYKSQLYDPNSISAVDPKQYCKRFRDFIYRAFTEDVQ
;
A
#
# COMPACT_ATOMS: atom_id res chain seq x y z
N MET A 1 -19.27 -14.35 -0.79
CA MET A 1 -20.10 -14.84 0.33
C MET A 1 -19.34 -15.88 1.15
N ILE A 2 -18.86 -16.99 0.55
CA ILE A 2 -18.14 -18.06 1.27
C ILE A 2 -16.94 -17.54 2.06
N SER A 3 -16.07 -16.69 1.48
CA SER A 3 -14.88 -16.17 2.18
C SER A 3 -15.16 -15.33 3.43
N ILE A 4 -16.36 -14.76 3.57
CA ILE A 4 -16.70 -13.80 4.65
C ILE A 4 -17.76 -14.36 5.60
N CYS A 5 -18.66 -15.20 5.10
CA CYS A 5 -19.79 -15.76 5.84
C CYS A 5 -19.73 -17.29 5.94
N GLY A 6 -18.59 -17.90 5.59
CA GLY A 6 -18.35 -19.32 5.84
C GLY A 6 -18.19 -19.62 7.33
N ASP A 7 -17.99 -20.89 7.66
CA ASP A 7 -17.90 -21.35 9.05
C ASP A 7 -16.56 -20.99 9.73
N ASP A 8 -15.56 -20.59 8.94
CA ASP A 8 -14.24 -20.24 9.46
C ASP A 8 -14.20 -18.82 10.03
N ALA A 9 -13.57 -18.66 11.21
CA ALA A 9 -13.45 -17.38 11.89
C ALA A 9 -12.52 -16.40 11.14
N LEU A 10 -12.87 -15.11 11.14
CA LEU A 10 -11.99 -14.06 10.61
C LEU A 10 -10.73 -13.92 11.47
N ARG A 11 -9.57 -13.74 10.84
CA ARG A 11 -8.30 -13.49 11.54
C ARG A 11 -8.15 -12.00 11.84
N GLU A 12 -8.08 -11.64 13.12
CA GLU A 12 -7.83 -10.26 13.53
C GLU A 12 -6.36 -9.90 13.32
N LEU A 13 -6.12 -8.78 12.65
CA LEU A 13 -4.78 -8.22 12.50
C LEU A 13 -4.62 -7.12 13.55
N SER A 14 -3.63 -7.28 14.43
CA SER A 14 -3.26 -6.23 15.38
C SER A 14 -2.85 -5.00 14.59
N SER A 15 -3.62 -3.91 14.69
CA SER A 15 -3.32 -2.67 13.99
C SER A 15 -2.51 -1.74 14.91
N PRO A 16 -1.20 -1.51 14.65
CA PRO A 16 -0.44 -0.50 15.39
C PRO A 16 -0.78 0.94 14.96
N GLY A 17 -1.76 1.13 14.05
CA GLY A 17 -2.07 2.43 13.44
C GLY A 17 -2.73 3.43 14.40
N LYS A 18 -2.37 4.72 14.25
CA LYS A 18 -2.92 5.85 15.03
C LYS A 18 -4.45 6.02 14.93
N SER A 19 -5.10 5.40 13.93
CA SER A 19 -6.53 5.53 13.67
C SER A 19 -7.42 4.81 14.68
N GLY A 20 -6.88 3.79 15.38
CA GLY A 20 -7.65 2.87 16.23
C GLY A 20 -8.63 1.99 15.46
N SER A 21 -8.42 1.80 14.15
CA SER A 21 -9.29 0.95 13.30
C SER A 21 -8.84 -0.50 13.35
N PHE A 22 -9.73 -1.41 13.75
CA PHE A 22 -9.52 -2.85 13.64
C PHE A 22 -9.53 -3.32 12.20
N PHE A 23 -8.65 -4.28 11.90
CA PHE A 23 -8.56 -4.98 10.63
C PHE A 23 -8.78 -6.48 10.85
N TYR A 24 -9.52 -7.10 9.94
CA TYR A 24 -9.69 -8.53 9.88
C TYR A 24 -9.36 -9.03 8.47
N LEU A 25 -8.91 -10.27 8.38
CA LEU A 25 -8.55 -10.95 7.14
C LEU A 25 -9.40 -12.21 6.99
N THR A 26 -9.88 -12.48 5.79
CA THR A 26 -10.56 -13.76 5.48
C THR A 26 -9.55 -14.91 5.52
N ASN A 27 -10.01 -16.13 5.74
CA ASN A 27 -9.11 -17.29 5.82
C ASN A 27 -8.43 -17.63 4.50
N ASP A 28 -9.08 -17.31 3.39
CA ASP A 28 -8.51 -17.46 2.05
C ASP A 28 -7.64 -16.27 1.62
N ASP A 29 -7.31 -15.35 2.53
CA ASP A 29 -6.47 -14.16 2.30
C ASP A 29 -6.98 -13.17 1.24
N LYS A 30 -8.16 -13.39 0.63
CA LYS A 30 -8.64 -12.56 -0.49
C LYS A 30 -9.11 -11.18 -0.07
N TYR A 31 -9.74 -11.07 1.09
CA TYR A 31 -10.42 -9.85 1.51
C TYR A 31 -9.99 -9.42 2.90
N MET A 32 -9.91 -8.11 3.07
CA MET A 32 -9.74 -7.44 4.35
C MET A 32 -11.04 -6.75 4.75
N ILE A 33 -11.32 -6.74 6.05
CA ILE A 33 -12.40 -5.97 6.65
C ILE A 33 -11.78 -4.91 7.53
N LYS A 34 -12.07 -3.64 7.24
CA LYS A 34 -11.57 -2.50 8.02
C LYS A 34 -12.74 -1.79 8.69
N THR A 35 -12.62 -1.56 10.00
CA THR A 35 -13.60 -0.73 10.72
C THR A 35 -13.42 0.75 10.37
N MET A 36 -14.54 1.46 10.23
CA MET A 36 -14.59 2.81 9.67
C MET A 36 -15.30 3.79 10.62
N LYS A 37 -14.78 5.01 10.71
CA LYS A 37 -15.45 6.15 11.35
C LYS A 37 -16.61 6.64 10.48
N LYS A 38 -17.58 7.32 11.10
CA LYS A 38 -18.73 7.90 10.38
C LYS A 38 -18.28 8.93 9.32
N SER A 39 -17.21 9.68 9.59
CA SER A 39 -16.62 10.63 8.64
C SER A 39 -16.09 9.94 7.38
N GLU A 40 -15.32 8.87 7.53
CA GLU A 40 -14.74 8.11 6.41
C GLU A 40 -15.84 7.44 5.55
N VAL A 41 -16.92 7.00 6.17
CA VAL A 41 -18.10 6.49 5.43
C VAL A 41 -18.74 7.59 4.57
N LYS A 42 -18.81 8.84 5.06
CA LYS A 42 -19.31 9.95 4.24
C LYS A 42 -18.40 10.23 3.05
N VAL A 43 -17.08 10.12 3.22
CA VAL A 43 -16.10 10.27 2.13
C VAL A 43 -16.32 9.20 1.07
N LEU A 44 -16.40 7.92 1.47
CA LEU A 44 -16.61 6.83 0.52
C LEU A 44 -17.90 7.03 -0.27
N LEU A 45 -19.01 7.37 0.39
CA LEU A 45 -20.29 7.59 -0.29
C LEU A 45 -20.26 8.80 -1.23
N ARG A 46 -19.55 9.88 -0.87
CA ARG A 46 -19.36 11.05 -1.74
C ARG A 46 -18.57 10.69 -2.99
N MET A 47 -17.42 10.02 -2.81
CA MET A 47 -16.49 9.66 -3.88
C MET A 47 -17.05 8.54 -4.79
N LEU A 48 -18.00 7.73 -4.32
CA LEU A 48 -18.42 6.49 -4.97
C LEU A 48 -18.71 6.61 -6.49
N PRO A 49 -19.41 7.66 -7.00
CA PRO A 49 -19.65 7.81 -8.43
C PRO A 49 -18.36 8.02 -9.24
N ALA A 50 -17.42 8.84 -8.75
CA ALA A 50 -16.14 9.09 -9.40
C ALA A 50 -15.24 7.85 -9.32
N TYR A 51 -15.17 7.22 -8.13
CA TYR A 51 -14.46 5.96 -7.91
C TYR A 51 -14.93 4.85 -8.85
N TYR A 52 -16.24 4.66 -9.01
CA TYR A 52 -16.78 3.65 -9.90
C TYR A 52 -16.36 3.88 -11.35
N LYS A 53 -16.47 5.12 -11.85
CA LYS A 53 -16.01 5.48 -13.20
C LYS A 53 -14.52 5.23 -13.37
N HIS A 54 -13.71 5.62 -12.38
CA HIS A 54 -12.27 5.44 -12.38
C HIS A 54 -11.87 3.96 -12.46
N VAL A 55 -12.40 3.13 -11.57
CA VAL A 55 -12.12 1.69 -11.54
C VAL A 55 -12.58 0.98 -12.81
N ARG A 56 -13.66 1.46 -13.44
CA ARG A 56 -14.14 0.92 -14.72
C ARG A 56 -13.27 1.32 -15.90
N ASN A 57 -12.74 2.55 -15.91
CA ASN A 57 -11.98 3.09 -17.04
C ASN A 57 -10.49 2.70 -16.98
N PHE A 58 -9.95 2.41 -15.80
CA PHE A 58 -8.53 2.13 -15.59
C PHE A 58 -8.33 0.76 -14.94
N GLU A 59 -8.16 -0.28 -15.77
CA GLU A 59 -7.97 -1.68 -15.35
C GLU A 59 -6.77 -1.86 -14.39
N HIS A 60 -5.72 -1.05 -14.59
CA HIS A 60 -4.48 -1.07 -13.84
C HIS A 60 -4.47 -0.17 -12.59
N THR A 61 -5.56 0.52 -12.27
CA THR A 61 -5.59 1.41 -11.07
C THR A 61 -5.10 0.70 -9.81
N LEU A 62 -4.21 1.38 -9.11
CA LEU A 62 -3.57 0.96 -7.87
C LEU A 62 -4.46 1.25 -6.67
N VAL A 63 -5.50 2.06 -6.84
CA VAL A 63 -6.47 2.40 -5.79
C VAL A 63 -7.16 1.14 -5.28
N THR A 64 -7.17 0.98 -3.95
CA THR A 64 -7.77 -0.18 -3.29
C THR A 64 -9.22 -0.45 -3.73
N LYS A 65 -9.57 -1.74 -3.80
CA LYS A 65 -10.87 -2.20 -4.28
C LYS A 65 -11.84 -2.37 -3.13
N PHE A 66 -12.95 -1.65 -3.15
CA PHE A 66 -14.05 -1.83 -2.19
C PHE A 66 -15.09 -2.77 -2.75
N PHE A 67 -15.48 -3.76 -1.94
CA PHE A 67 -16.46 -4.79 -2.29
C PHE A 67 -17.77 -4.64 -1.54
N GLY A 68 -17.77 -3.89 -0.43
CA GLY A 68 -18.99 -3.64 0.33
C GLY A 68 -18.76 -2.65 1.47
N LEU A 69 -19.77 -1.82 1.73
CA LEU A 69 -19.82 -0.93 2.89
C LEU A 69 -21.01 -1.37 3.74
N HIS A 70 -20.75 -1.68 5.01
CA HIS A 70 -21.76 -2.24 5.89
C HIS A 70 -21.83 -1.47 7.22
N CYS A 71 -22.99 -1.56 7.88
CA CYS A 71 -23.19 -1.03 9.21
C CYS A 71 -23.98 -2.05 10.03
N VAL A 72 -23.38 -2.53 11.12
CA VAL A 72 -24.05 -3.38 12.11
C VAL A 72 -24.51 -2.51 13.26
N LYS A 73 -25.78 -2.66 13.64
CA LYS A 73 -26.35 -2.05 14.84
C LYS A 73 -26.40 -3.12 15.92
N ILE A 74 -25.60 -2.95 16.96
CA ILE A 74 -25.63 -3.86 18.11
C ILE A 74 -26.81 -3.42 18.98
N THR A 75 -27.80 -4.32 19.14
CA THR A 75 -28.98 -4.11 19.98
C THR A 75 -28.65 -4.44 21.43
N GLY A 76 -28.96 -3.52 22.34
CA GLY A 76 -28.71 -3.62 23.78
C GLY A 76 -29.00 -2.28 24.48
N ALA A 77 -28.66 -2.17 25.77
CA ALA A 77 -28.90 -0.95 26.56
C ALA A 77 -28.19 0.30 25.99
N ILE A 78 -27.07 0.11 25.29
CA ILE A 78 -26.35 1.17 24.56
C ILE A 78 -26.32 0.79 23.08
N GLN A 79 -27.07 1.51 22.24
CA GLN A 79 -27.03 1.29 20.79
C GLN A 79 -25.69 1.75 20.20
N LYS A 80 -24.84 0.80 19.83
CA LYS A 80 -23.57 1.07 19.14
C LYS A 80 -23.68 0.70 17.66
N LYS A 81 -23.24 1.62 16.78
CA LYS A 81 -23.15 1.38 15.34
C LYS A 81 -21.70 1.14 14.95
N VAL A 82 -21.41 -0.07 14.47
CA VAL A 82 -20.11 -0.42 13.89
C VAL A 82 -20.25 -0.32 12.37
N ARG A 83 -19.35 0.43 11.73
CA ARG A 83 -19.28 0.54 10.27
C ARG A 83 -18.00 -0.11 9.81
N PHE A 84 -18.05 -0.82 8.70
CA PHE A 84 -16.86 -1.43 8.12
C PHE A 84 -16.97 -1.50 6.62
N VAL A 85 -15.81 -1.58 5.98
CA VAL A 85 -15.67 -1.81 4.56
C VAL A 85 -15.02 -3.17 4.33
N ILE A 86 -15.47 -3.88 3.30
CA ILE A 86 -14.80 -5.05 2.76
C ILE A 86 -13.96 -4.55 1.59
N MET A 87 -12.66 -4.84 1.62
CA MET A 87 -11.70 -4.39 0.62
C MET A 87 -10.78 -5.55 0.20
N GLY A 88 -10.16 -5.43 -0.98
CA GLY A 88 -9.22 -6.45 -1.46
C GLY A 88 -7.93 -6.45 -0.65
N ASN A 89 -7.40 -7.65 -0.35
CA ASN A 89 -6.06 -7.77 0.21
C ASN A 89 -5.02 -7.63 -0.90
N LEU A 90 -4.17 -6.61 -0.82
CA LEU A 90 -3.10 -6.38 -1.79
C LEU A 90 -2.08 -7.54 -1.84
N PHE A 91 -1.87 -8.19 -0.69
CA PHE A 91 -0.90 -9.27 -0.54
C PHE A 91 -1.53 -10.66 -0.61
N CYS A 92 -2.70 -10.79 -1.26
CA CYS A 92 -3.31 -12.08 -1.57
C CYS A 92 -2.45 -12.80 -2.62
N SER A 93 -1.53 -13.65 -2.17
CA SER A 93 -0.50 -14.27 -3.00
C SER A 93 0.05 -15.55 -2.37
N HIS A 94 0.56 -16.46 -3.21
CA HIS A 94 1.35 -17.61 -2.76
C HIS A 94 2.79 -17.23 -2.40
N TYR A 95 3.24 -16.04 -2.78
CA TYR A 95 4.56 -15.51 -2.42
C TYR A 95 4.55 -14.94 -1.00
N GLY A 96 5.45 -15.42 -0.15
CA GLY A 96 5.70 -14.84 1.17
C GLY A 96 6.23 -13.41 1.06
N ILE A 97 5.59 -12.45 1.75
CA ILE A 97 6.03 -11.04 1.73
C ILE A 97 7.08 -10.82 2.82
N HIS A 98 8.35 -10.67 2.41
CA HIS A 98 9.49 -10.56 3.32
C HIS A 98 9.72 -9.13 3.84
N ARG A 99 9.30 -8.11 3.08
CA ARG A 99 9.40 -6.70 3.46
C ARG A 99 8.14 -5.95 3.03
N ARG A 100 7.71 -4.99 3.85
CA ARG A 100 6.53 -4.16 3.64
C ARG A 100 6.87 -2.71 3.90
N PHE A 101 6.45 -1.82 3.01
CA PHE A 101 6.61 -0.37 3.15
C PHE A 101 5.27 0.34 2.96
N ASP A 102 4.93 1.24 3.87
CA ASP A 102 3.88 2.25 3.72
C ASP A 102 4.57 3.56 3.34
N LEU A 103 4.33 4.08 2.14
CA LEU A 103 5.06 5.20 1.56
C LEU A 103 4.13 6.40 1.28
N LYS A 104 4.49 7.60 1.74
CA LYS A 104 3.67 8.84 1.63
C LYS A 104 4.39 10.04 1.02
N GLY A 105 5.71 9.95 0.86
CA GLY A 105 6.58 11.04 0.41
C GLY A 105 6.82 12.14 1.44
N SER A 106 6.65 11.87 2.73
CA SER A 106 6.89 12.84 3.83
C SER A 106 7.86 12.26 4.87
N SER A 107 8.39 13.10 5.77
CA SER A 107 9.38 12.68 6.77
C SER A 107 8.84 12.60 8.21
N GLN A 108 7.90 13.46 8.60
CA GLN A 108 7.46 13.55 9.99
C GLN A 108 6.70 12.29 10.46
N GLY A 109 7.25 11.56 11.44
CA GLY A 109 6.66 10.31 11.94
C GLY A 109 6.68 9.16 10.93
N ARG A 110 7.55 9.28 9.93
CA ARG A 110 7.72 8.34 8.81
C ARG A 110 8.95 7.45 8.96
N MET A 111 9.39 7.23 10.19
CA MET A 111 10.33 6.18 10.58
C MET A 111 9.59 5.15 11.44
N THR A 112 10.04 3.91 11.42
CA THR A 112 9.50 2.85 12.28
C THR A 112 10.09 2.98 13.67
N ASP A 113 9.25 2.88 14.70
CA ASP A 113 9.68 3.04 16.09
C ASP A 113 10.29 1.75 16.66
N LYS A 114 10.19 0.62 15.94
CA LYS A 114 10.78 -0.67 16.32
C LYS A 114 12.30 -0.65 16.12
N PRO A 115 13.09 -1.13 17.10
CA PRO A 115 14.51 -1.42 16.93
C PRO A 115 14.78 -2.40 15.77
N LEU A 116 15.96 -2.28 15.13
CA LEU A 116 16.33 -3.06 13.93
C LEU A 116 16.26 -4.58 14.13
N ASP A 117 16.61 -5.06 15.32
CA ASP A 117 16.58 -6.47 15.73
C ASP A 117 15.15 -7.01 15.94
N GLN A 118 14.16 -6.12 16.08
CA GLN A 118 12.74 -6.46 16.25
C GLN A 118 11.93 -6.26 14.96
N ILE A 119 12.59 -5.89 13.86
CA ILE A 119 11.95 -5.78 12.55
C ILE A 119 11.81 -7.17 11.94
N ASP A 120 10.55 -7.60 11.85
CA ASP A 120 10.14 -8.86 11.21
C ASP A 120 9.41 -8.59 9.88
N GLU A 121 8.97 -9.65 9.21
CA GLU A 121 8.22 -9.59 7.94
C GLU A 121 6.80 -9.00 8.07
N HIS A 122 6.29 -8.89 9.30
CA HIS A 122 4.98 -8.30 9.59
C HIS A 122 5.07 -6.81 9.90
N THR A 123 6.28 -6.32 10.18
CA THR A 123 6.56 -4.92 10.45
C THR A 123 6.45 -4.12 9.16
N THR A 124 5.55 -3.13 9.17
CA THR A 124 5.39 -2.20 8.04
C THR A 124 6.33 -1.03 8.22
N LEU A 125 7.36 -1.00 7.39
CA LEU A 125 8.36 0.06 7.32
C LEU A 125 7.75 1.30 6.65
N LYS A 126 8.41 2.46 6.80
CA LYS A 126 7.92 3.75 6.29
C LYS A 126 8.97 4.42 5.39
N ASP A 127 8.71 5.65 4.96
CA ASP A 127 9.57 6.40 4.03
C ASP A 127 11.01 6.51 4.52
N LEU A 128 11.20 6.80 5.81
CA LEU A 128 12.53 6.94 6.40
C LEU A 128 13.18 5.59 6.74
N ASP A 129 12.53 4.47 6.46
CA ASP A 129 13.15 3.16 6.56
C ASP A 129 13.51 2.61 5.16
N LEU A 130 13.12 3.32 4.09
CA LEU A 130 13.30 2.87 2.72
C LEU A 130 14.79 2.84 2.35
N ASN A 131 15.24 1.65 2.00
CA ASN A 131 16.61 1.34 1.62
C ASN A 131 16.69 0.68 0.23
N PHE A 132 15.67 0.89 -0.61
CA PHE A 132 15.61 0.38 -1.97
C PHE A 132 15.12 1.43 -2.96
N ILE A 133 15.61 1.35 -4.20
CA ILE A 133 14.93 1.84 -5.40
C ILE A 133 14.29 0.63 -6.10
N PHE A 134 13.02 0.75 -6.45
CA PHE A 134 12.26 -0.27 -7.17
C PHE A 134 12.47 -0.09 -8.67
N ARG A 135 13.05 -1.09 -9.33
CA ARG A 135 13.37 -1.07 -10.77
C ARG A 135 12.28 -1.80 -11.54
N LEU A 136 11.51 -1.06 -12.36
CA LEU A 136 10.44 -1.59 -13.20
C LEU A 136 10.88 -1.61 -14.66
N GLY A 137 10.57 -2.69 -15.40
CA GLY A 137 10.85 -2.72 -16.84
C GLY A 137 10.14 -1.60 -17.60
N GLY A 138 10.73 -1.10 -18.70
CA GLY A 138 10.34 0.17 -19.33
C GLY A 138 8.85 0.34 -19.65
N SER A 139 8.20 -0.66 -20.25
CA SER A 139 6.75 -0.60 -20.52
C SER A 139 5.92 -0.53 -19.25
N TRP A 140 6.31 -1.26 -18.21
CA TRP A 140 5.66 -1.23 -16.91
C TRP A 140 5.92 0.04 -16.13
N PHE A 141 7.10 0.64 -16.26
CA PHE A 141 7.43 1.93 -15.65
C PHE A 141 6.57 3.05 -16.27
N GLN A 142 6.43 3.06 -17.59
CA GLN A 142 5.56 4.02 -18.28
C GLN A 142 4.09 3.86 -17.85
N GLU A 143 3.59 2.62 -17.82
CA GLU A 143 2.23 2.33 -17.36
C GLU A 143 2.04 2.67 -15.87
N PHE A 144 3.06 2.44 -15.05
CA PHE A 144 3.08 2.83 -13.63
C PHE A 144 2.92 4.34 -13.47
N CYS A 145 3.75 5.14 -14.13
CA CYS A 145 3.66 6.61 -14.08
C CYS A 145 2.30 7.10 -14.59
N ARG A 146 1.84 6.57 -15.73
CA ARG A 146 0.51 6.91 -16.27
C ARG A 146 -0.60 6.61 -15.28
N GLN A 147 -0.54 5.47 -14.61
CA GLN A 147 -1.58 5.04 -13.69
C GLN A 147 -1.54 5.79 -12.34
N VAL A 148 -0.34 6.04 -11.80
CA VAL A 148 -0.16 6.87 -10.60
C VAL A 148 -0.70 8.27 -10.85
N ASP A 149 -0.42 8.88 -12.00
CA ASP A 149 -1.00 10.17 -12.37
C ASP A 149 -2.53 10.15 -12.34
N LYS A 150 -3.16 9.15 -12.96
CA LYS A 150 -4.62 9.02 -13.00
C LYS A 150 -5.22 8.78 -11.62
N ASP A 151 -4.60 7.92 -10.81
CA ASP A 151 -5.07 7.64 -9.45
C ASP A 151 -4.96 8.88 -8.56
N CYS A 152 -3.86 9.63 -8.68
CA CYS A 152 -3.67 10.89 -7.97
C CYS A 152 -4.65 11.98 -8.42
N GLU A 153 -4.95 12.09 -9.72
CA GLU A 153 -5.98 13.00 -10.23
C GLU A 153 -7.35 12.75 -9.57
N LEU A 154 -7.78 11.48 -9.47
CA LEU A 154 -9.02 11.10 -8.76
C LEU A 154 -8.98 11.56 -7.30
N LEU A 155 -7.91 11.22 -6.57
CA LEU A 155 -7.81 11.48 -5.14
C LEU A 155 -7.75 12.99 -4.84
N GLU A 156 -7.06 13.77 -5.68
CA GLU A 156 -7.01 15.22 -5.58
C GLU A 156 -8.40 15.84 -5.82
N GLN A 157 -9.11 15.45 -6.88
CA GLN A 157 -10.45 15.94 -7.21
C GLN A 157 -11.44 15.66 -6.07
N GLU A 158 -11.32 14.51 -5.43
CA GLU A 158 -12.17 14.08 -4.32
C GLU A 158 -11.70 14.61 -2.96
N ARG A 159 -10.67 15.47 -2.95
CA ARG A 159 -10.07 16.13 -1.78
C ARG A 159 -9.57 15.15 -0.73
N ILE A 160 -9.08 14.00 -1.18
CA ILE A 160 -8.53 12.95 -0.36
C ILE A 160 -7.03 13.19 -0.18
N MET A 161 -6.55 12.89 1.02
CA MET A 161 -5.15 13.07 1.43
C MET A 161 -4.73 11.90 2.33
N ASP A 162 -3.48 11.90 2.75
CA ASP A 162 -2.96 10.96 3.76
C ASP A 162 -3.02 9.48 3.34
N TYR A 163 -3.15 9.22 2.04
CA TYR A 163 -3.08 7.90 1.40
C TYR A 163 -1.62 7.45 1.21
N SER A 164 -1.37 6.15 1.29
CA SER A 164 -0.02 5.59 1.10
C SER A 164 0.03 4.72 -0.13
N LEU A 165 1.22 4.61 -0.76
CA LEU A 165 1.55 3.44 -1.56
C LEU A 165 2.04 2.35 -0.60
N LEU A 166 1.26 1.28 -0.47
CA LEU A 166 1.70 0.09 0.23
C LEU A 166 2.51 -0.75 -0.76
N VAL A 167 3.72 -1.15 -0.38
CA VAL A 167 4.63 -1.97 -1.19
C VAL A 167 5.02 -3.23 -0.41
N GLY A 168 4.90 -4.39 -1.04
CA GLY A 168 5.35 -5.68 -0.55
C GLY A 168 6.42 -6.25 -1.46
N ILE A 169 7.49 -6.80 -0.86
CA ILE A 169 8.61 -7.38 -1.58
C ILE A 169 8.75 -8.85 -1.17
N HIS A 170 8.77 -9.72 -2.16
CA HIS A 170 9.25 -11.08 -2.03
C HIS A 170 10.62 -11.18 -2.71
N PHE A 171 11.66 -11.59 -1.96
CA PHE A 171 13.00 -11.80 -2.51
C PHE A 171 13.15 -13.23 -3.02
N LYS A 172 13.59 -13.40 -4.28
CA LYS A 172 13.68 -14.73 -4.91
C LYS A 172 14.84 -15.58 -4.39
N ASP A 173 15.89 -14.95 -3.89
CA ASP A 173 17.07 -15.60 -3.31
C ASP A 173 16.72 -16.43 -2.06
N ARG A 174 15.81 -15.94 -1.21
CA ARG A 174 15.32 -16.65 -0.02
C ARG A 174 14.57 -17.95 -0.30
N CYS A 175 14.16 -18.18 -1.54
CA CYS A 175 13.54 -19.44 -1.95
C CYS A 175 14.59 -20.56 -2.17
N LYS A 176 15.86 -20.19 -2.43
CA LYS A 176 16.96 -21.16 -2.65
C LYS A 176 17.47 -21.79 -1.35
N ASP A 177 17.18 -21.18 -0.21
CA ASP A 177 17.60 -21.66 1.12
C ASP A 177 16.63 -22.68 1.73
N MET A 178 15.48 -22.93 1.09
CA MET A 178 14.58 -24.04 1.43
C MET A 178 15.15 -25.33 0.83
N ILE A 179 15.87 -26.11 1.65
CA ILE A 179 16.36 -27.45 1.31
C ILE A 179 15.19 -28.28 0.73
N PRO A 180 15.34 -28.92 -0.45
CA PRO A 180 14.33 -29.84 -0.93
C PRO A 180 14.27 -31.03 0.03
N LEU A 181 13.13 -31.21 0.69
CA LEU A 181 12.81 -32.47 1.36
C LEU A 181 12.88 -33.58 0.30
N ASN A 182 13.90 -34.43 0.44
CA ASN A 182 14.11 -35.64 -0.36
C ASN A 182 12.81 -36.43 -0.54
N GLY A 183 12.41 -36.66 -1.79
CA GLY A 183 11.26 -37.50 -2.10
C GLY A 183 11.04 -37.65 -3.60
N ASN A 184 11.90 -38.45 -4.23
CA ASN A 184 11.76 -39.08 -5.55
C ASN A 184 11.56 -38.19 -6.79
N ALA A 185 12.42 -38.46 -7.77
CA ALA A 185 12.26 -38.03 -9.15
C ALA A 185 10.89 -38.45 -9.68
N ASP A 186 10.08 -37.47 -10.07
CA ASP A 186 9.12 -37.64 -11.15
C ASP A 186 9.23 -36.44 -12.09
N ASN A 187 9.37 -36.74 -13.37
CA ASN A 187 9.47 -35.75 -14.45
C ASN A 187 8.12 -35.06 -14.61
N GLY A 188 7.87 -34.03 -13.81
CA GLY A 188 6.68 -33.18 -13.86
C GLY A 188 6.97 -31.84 -14.52
N GLY A 189 7.40 -31.83 -15.77
CA GLY A 189 7.41 -30.62 -16.59
C GLY A 189 5.98 -30.22 -16.96
N ALA A 190 5.21 -29.65 -16.03
CA ALA A 190 3.90 -29.05 -16.27
C ALA A 190 3.32 -28.34 -15.02
N GLU A 191 3.99 -27.33 -14.47
CA GLU A 191 3.35 -26.42 -13.48
C GLU A 191 3.48 -24.93 -13.82
N ASP A 192 3.92 -24.59 -15.04
CA ASP A 192 4.02 -23.20 -15.50
C ASP A 192 2.75 -22.73 -16.28
N SER A 193 1.67 -23.51 -16.30
CA SER A 193 0.53 -23.29 -17.19
C SER A 193 -0.75 -22.72 -16.55
N GLU A 194 -0.70 -22.22 -15.32
CA GLU A 194 -1.80 -21.40 -14.73
C GLU A 194 -1.44 -19.91 -14.58
N GLN A 195 -0.23 -19.50 -14.97
CA GLN A 195 0.28 -18.14 -14.84
C GLN A 195 0.00 -17.22 -16.04
N ASN A 196 -0.90 -17.62 -16.94
CA ASN A 196 -1.39 -16.76 -18.03
C ASN A 196 -2.59 -15.90 -17.61
N LYS A 197 -2.65 -15.50 -16.34
CA LYS A 197 -3.47 -14.36 -15.92
C LYS A 197 -2.79 -13.10 -16.45
N LYS A 198 -3.49 -12.38 -17.33
CA LYS A 198 -3.10 -11.07 -17.89
C LYS A 198 -2.33 -10.27 -16.83
N ALA A 199 -1.04 -10.07 -17.08
CA ALA A 199 -0.15 -9.40 -16.14
C ALA A 199 -0.76 -8.04 -15.74
N LYS A 200 -0.73 -7.75 -14.44
CA LYS A 200 -1.39 -6.57 -13.88
C LYS A 200 -0.42 -5.76 -13.06
N LEU A 201 -0.36 -4.46 -13.35
CA LEU A 201 0.40 -3.49 -12.58
C LEU A 201 0.10 -3.63 -11.07
N GLY A 202 1.17 -3.68 -10.27
CA GLY A 202 1.10 -3.77 -8.81
C GLY A 202 0.82 -5.16 -8.25
N ILE A 203 0.66 -6.21 -9.08
CA ILE A 203 0.37 -7.57 -8.62
C ILE A 203 1.41 -8.55 -9.15
N ALA A 204 2.16 -9.18 -8.24
CA ALA A 204 3.13 -10.22 -8.55
C ALA A 204 4.12 -9.83 -9.68
N MET A 205 4.58 -8.58 -9.69
CA MET A 205 5.44 -8.07 -10.74
C MET A 205 6.86 -8.60 -10.58
N GLN A 206 7.33 -9.36 -11.57
CA GLN A 206 8.72 -9.79 -11.66
C GLN A 206 9.60 -8.56 -11.90
N SER A 207 10.51 -8.26 -10.97
CA SER A 207 11.26 -6.99 -10.95
C SER A 207 12.58 -7.13 -10.22
N ARG A 208 13.29 -6.01 -10.08
CA ARG A 208 14.47 -5.90 -9.22
C ARG A 208 14.33 -4.75 -8.24
N VAL A 209 15.08 -4.83 -7.16
CA VAL A 209 15.38 -3.69 -6.30
C VAL A 209 16.86 -3.41 -6.31
N GLU A 210 17.21 -2.14 -6.23
CA GLU A 210 18.58 -1.69 -6.04
C GLU A 210 18.74 -1.20 -4.60
N ASN A 211 19.78 -1.65 -3.91
CA ASN A 211 20.07 -1.19 -2.55
C ASN A 211 20.45 0.30 -2.60
N VAL A 212 19.96 1.09 -1.65
CA VAL A 212 20.44 2.46 -1.43
C VAL A 212 21.09 2.63 -0.07
N VAL A 213 22.06 3.53 0.00
CA VAL A 213 22.73 3.94 1.23
C VAL A 213 22.44 5.40 1.49
N ARG A 214 22.12 5.73 2.73
CA ARG A 214 21.86 7.11 3.12
C ARG A 214 23.17 7.88 3.20
N ASN A 215 23.21 8.98 2.47
CA ASN A 215 24.25 9.98 2.63
C ASN A 215 23.73 11.07 3.59
N PRO A 216 24.35 11.25 4.77
CA PRO A 216 23.96 12.30 5.73
C PRO A 216 24.05 13.72 5.17
N GLU A 217 24.81 13.92 4.09
CA GLU A 217 25.02 15.21 3.42
C GLU A 217 24.05 15.45 2.26
N SER A 218 23.21 14.47 1.90
CA SER A 218 22.26 14.60 0.78
C SER A 218 21.08 15.49 1.13
N GLU A 219 20.73 16.40 0.21
CA GLU A 219 19.55 17.27 0.31
C GLU A 219 18.22 16.48 0.26
N SER A 220 18.24 15.21 -0.17
CA SER A 220 17.04 14.36 -0.23
C SER A 220 17.01 13.32 0.89
N PRO A 221 16.39 13.60 2.05
CA PRO A 221 16.45 12.70 3.20
C PRO A 221 15.64 11.40 3.04
N LEU A 222 14.80 11.29 2.00
CA LEU A 222 13.84 10.20 1.87
C LEU A 222 14.36 9.01 1.06
N ILE A 223 15.26 9.21 0.09
CA ILE A 223 15.82 8.14 -0.75
C ILE A 223 17.33 8.33 -0.77
N GLY A 224 18.06 7.28 -0.39
CA GLY A 224 19.52 7.28 -0.39
C GLY A 224 20.11 7.18 -1.79
N ASP A 225 21.44 7.18 -1.85
CA ASP A 225 22.18 7.05 -3.09
C ASP A 225 22.22 5.58 -3.56
N PRO A 226 22.03 5.32 -4.87
CA PRO A 226 22.10 3.97 -5.44
C PRO A 226 23.49 3.37 -5.28
N THR A 227 23.54 2.10 -4.86
CA THR A 227 24.80 1.36 -4.68
C THR A 227 25.25 0.59 -5.93
N GLY A 228 24.36 0.38 -6.91
CA GLY A 228 24.57 -0.55 -8.01
C GLY A 228 24.37 -2.03 -7.64
N GLU A 229 24.01 -2.35 -6.38
CA GLU A 229 23.72 -3.72 -5.96
C GLU A 229 22.24 -4.05 -6.16
N PHE A 230 21.96 -5.02 -7.03
CA PHE A 230 20.60 -5.43 -7.39
C PHE A 230 20.20 -6.76 -6.75
N ARG A 231 18.90 -6.92 -6.50
CA ARG A 231 18.29 -8.19 -6.10
C ARG A 231 17.02 -8.46 -6.90
N GLU A 232 16.86 -9.71 -7.29
CA GLU A 232 15.66 -10.22 -7.95
C GLU A 232 14.50 -10.35 -6.98
N VAL A 233 13.35 -9.77 -7.34
CA VAL A 233 12.17 -9.73 -6.47
C VAL A 233 10.86 -9.95 -7.23
N VAL A 234 9.82 -10.23 -6.47
CA VAL A 234 8.42 -10.09 -6.90
C VAL A 234 7.80 -8.95 -6.10
N LEU A 235 7.27 -7.93 -6.79
CA LEU A 235 6.68 -6.73 -6.21
C LEU A 235 5.15 -6.79 -6.18
N PHE A 236 4.59 -6.31 -5.08
CA PHE A 236 3.17 -6.06 -4.90
C PHE A 236 3.01 -4.61 -4.44
N PHE A 237 2.17 -3.81 -5.08
CA PHE A 237 1.94 -2.44 -4.62
C PHE A 237 0.57 -1.89 -4.99
N GLY A 238 0.06 -0.99 -4.16
CA GLY A 238 -1.26 -0.39 -4.32
C GLY A 238 -1.46 0.81 -3.41
N ILE A 239 -2.36 1.72 -3.78
CA ILE A 239 -2.71 2.90 -3.00
C ILE A 239 -3.80 2.54 -1.99
N ILE A 240 -3.51 2.78 -0.71
CA ILE A 240 -4.35 2.44 0.44
C ILE A 240 -4.77 3.69 1.23
N ASP A 241 -5.69 3.51 2.19
CA ASP A 241 -6.14 4.56 3.13
C ASP A 241 -6.74 5.82 2.50
N ILE A 242 -7.44 5.65 1.37
CA ILE A 242 -8.05 6.71 0.55
C ILE A 242 -9.34 7.34 1.11
N LEU A 243 -9.62 7.24 2.41
CA LEU A 243 -10.89 7.70 2.99
C LEU A 243 -10.72 8.84 4.01
N GLN A 244 -9.55 9.45 4.07
CA GLN A 244 -9.30 10.66 4.86
C GLN A 244 -9.66 11.91 4.06
N ASP A 245 -10.69 12.62 4.52
CA ASP A 245 -11.11 13.90 3.95
C ASP A 245 -10.22 15.06 4.40
N TYR A 246 -9.96 15.99 3.50
CA TYR A 246 -9.45 17.32 3.88
C TYR A 246 -10.62 18.27 4.20
N ASP A 247 -11.07 18.24 5.46
CA ASP A 247 -12.11 19.13 6.00
C ASP A 247 -11.54 20.33 6.80
N ILE A 248 -12.37 21.33 7.10
CA ILE A 248 -12.02 22.62 7.73
C ILE A 248 -11.25 22.45 9.05
N SER A 249 -11.52 21.40 9.83
CA SER A 249 -10.74 21.08 11.04
C SER A 249 -9.27 20.79 10.74
N LYS A 250 -8.97 20.17 9.58
CA LYS A 250 -7.60 19.94 9.10
C LYS A 250 -6.96 21.19 8.52
N LYS A 251 -7.75 22.14 8.00
CA LYS A 251 -7.23 23.47 7.60
C LYS A 251 -6.71 24.25 8.81
N LEU A 252 -7.38 24.14 9.96
CA LEU A 252 -6.93 24.74 11.22
C LEU A 252 -5.65 24.07 11.74
N GLU A 253 -5.59 22.73 11.69
CA GLU A 253 -4.38 21.96 12.03
C GLU A 253 -3.21 22.29 11.08
N HIS A 254 -3.47 22.42 9.78
CA HIS A 254 -2.49 22.81 8.78
C HIS A 254 -1.98 24.23 9.05
N ALA A 255 -2.86 25.20 9.27
CA ALA A 255 -2.46 26.57 9.58
C ALA A 255 -1.58 26.66 10.85
N TYR A 256 -1.89 25.87 11.88
CA TYR A 256 -1.09 25.79 13.10
C TYR A 256 0.26 25.10 12.88
N LYS A 257 0.29 23.98 12.15
CA LYS A 257 1.52 23.21 11.93
C LYS A 257 2.44 23.81 10.86
N SER A 258 1.91 24.44 9.82
CA SER A 258 2.70 25.11 8.78
C SER A 258 3.40 26.38 9.28
N GLN A 259 3.00 26.88 10.45
CA GLN A 259 3.66 28.02 11.11
C GLN A 259 4.89 27.59 11.93
N LEU A 260 5.05 26.30 12.20
CA LEU A 260 6.16 25.71 12.98
C LEU A 260 7.06 24.78 12.16
N TYR A 261 6.57 24.23 11.04
CA TYR A 261 7.25 23.20 10.26
C TYR A 261 7.08 23.42 8.75
N ASP A 262 8.06 22.98 7.96
CA ASP A 262 8.00 22.98 6.49
C ASP A 262 6.78 22.16 6.01
N PRO A 263 5.86 22.73 5.20
CA PRO A 263 4.72 22.03 4.62
C PRO A 263 5.09 20.69 3.94
N ASN A 264 6.27 20.59 3.33
CA ASN A 264 6.69 19.35 2.66
C ASN A 264 6.95 18.18 3.63
N SER A 265 7.27 18.47 4.89
CA SER A 265 7.60 17.47 5.91
C SER A 265 6.37 16.78 6.52
N ILE A 266 5.17 17.39 6.40
CA ILE A 266 3.95 16.94 7.10
C ILE A 266 2.97 16.31 6.12
N SER A 267 2.42 15.12 6.44
CA SER A 267 1.39 14.48 5.61
C SER A 267 0.07 15.27 5.54
N ALA A 268 -0.20 16.20 6.45
CA ALA A 268 -1.49 16.86 6.60
C ALA A 268 -1.62 18.17 5.78
N VAL A 269 -1.37 18.14 4.48
CA VAL A 269 -1.38 19.33 3.58
C VAL A 269 -2.58 19.38 2.63
N ASP A 270 -2.74 20.52 1.93
CA ASP A 270 -3.70 20.67 0.85
C ASP A 270 -3.61 19.49 -0.16
N PRO A 271 -4.73 18.92 -0.63
CA PRO A 271 -4.74 17.74 -1.51
C PRO A 271 -3.87 17.89 -2.76
N LYS A 272 -3.77 19.08 -3.36
CA LYS A 272 -2.94 19.32 -4.54
C LYS A 272 -1.45 19.25 -4.19
N GLN A 273 -1.07 19.84 -3.05
CA GLN A 273 0.31 19.75 -2.55
C GLN A 273 0.66 18.31 -2.14
N TYR A 274 -0.27 17.62 -1.48
CA TYR A 274 -0.12 16.21 -1.11
C TYR A 274 0.13 15.34 -2.34
N CYS A 275 -0.75 15.47 -3.34
CA CYS A 275 -0.71 14.77 -4.61
C CYS A 275 0.64 14.96 -5.32
N LYS A 276 1.09 16.21 -5.47
CA LYS A 276 2.38 16.52 -6.09
C LYS A 276 3.53 15.85 -5.34
N ARG A 277 3.62 16.05 -4.03
CA ARG A 277 4.70 15.47 -3.21
C ARG A 277 4.71 13.94 -3.27
N PHE A 278 3.54 13.32 -3.18
CA PHE A 278 3.40 11.88 -3.27
C PHE A 278 3.94 11.37 -4.61
N ARG A 279 3.51 11.95 -5.74
CA ARG A 279 3.99 11.59 -7.08
C ARG A 279 5.49 11.78 -7.22
N ASP A 280 6.01 12.94 -6.85
CA ASP A 280 7.44 13.27 -6.94
C ASP A 280 8.31 12.32 -6.12
N PHE A 281 7.82 11.86 -4.96
CA PHE A 281 8.51 10.84 -4.18
C PHE A 281 8.43 9.46 -4.82
N ILE A 282 7.24 9.04 -5.26
CA ILE A 282 7.02 7.73 -5.86
C ILE A 282 7.83 7.56 -7.16
N TYR A 283 7.98 8.61 -7.97
CA TYR A 283 8.81 8.58 -9.20
C TYR A 283 10.32 8.59 -8.95
N ARG A 284 10.75 8.89 -7.73
CA ARG A 284 12.14 8.68 -7.33
C ARG A 284 12.34 7.30 -6.71
N ALA A 285 11.33 6.77 -6.02
CA ALA A 285 11.38 5.44 -5.41
C ALA A 285 11.24 4.32 -6.45
N PHE A 286 10.45 4.55 -7.51
CA PHE A 286 10.28 3.63 -8.63
C PHE A 286 10.93 4.25 -9.86
N THR A 287 11.83 3.52 -10.51
CA THR A 287 12.55 4.00 -11.69
C THR A 287 12.59 2.92 -12.76
N GLU A 288 12.80 3.36 -14.01
CA GLU A 288 12.98 2.43 -15.13
C GLU A 288 14.22 1.55 -14.92
N ASP A 289 14.07 0.29 -15.29
CA ASP A 289 15.15 -0.65 -15.42
C ASP A 289 15.74 -0.55 -16.84
N VAL A 290 16.97 -0.03 -16.95
CA VAL A 290 17.59 0.36 -18.23
C VAL A 290 18.51 -0.75 -18.79
N GLN A 291 18.30 -2.01 -18.38
CA GLN A 291 19.05 -3.16 -18.91
C GLN A 291 18.40 -3.81 -20.12
#